data_AF-A0A442HVA9-F1
#
_entry.id   AF-A0A442HVA9-F1
#
_cell.length_a   1.000
_cell.length_b   1.000
_cell.length_c   1.000
_cell.angle_alpha   90.00
_cell.angle_beta   90.00
_cell.angle_gamma   90.00
#
_symmetry.space_group_name_H-M   'P 1'
#
loop_
_entity.id
_entity.type
_entity.pdbx_description
1 polymer ?
#
loop_
_entity_poly.entity_id
_entity_poly.type
_entity_poly.pdbx_seq_one_letter_code
_entity_poly.pdbx_strand_id
1 'polypeptide(L)'
;MQIKDVLLAPGNGAFFYDDQAAIRAGASQDGFVYVGEPVTPNFESIRVPASSLSVGLVLADDTVVWGDMMSVQYSGAGGRDPLFENAQISDLTSRVVVPRLLEVDVSRYFDACAKVFEPFGHKRLPL
;
A
#
# COMPACT_ATOMS: atom_id res chain seq x y z
N MET A 1 -13.30 15.94 -15.81
CA MET A 1 -13.66 15.82 -14.37
C MET A 1 -12.39 16.02 -13.56
N GLN A 2 -12.39 16.89 -12.55
CA GLN A 2 -11.18 17.28 -11.81
C GLN A 2 -11.26 16.84 -10.34
N ILE A 3 -10.11 16.49 -9.77
CA ILE A 3 -9.95 16.24 -8.32
C ILE A 3 -9.57 17.59 -7.68
N LYS A 4 -10.28 17.99 -6.63
CA LYS A 4 -9.97 19.23 -5.89
C LYS A 4 -9.26 18.99 -4.57
N ASP A 5 -9.37 17.79 -4.01
CA ASP A 5 -8.67 17.39 -2.79
C ASP A 5 -8.49 15.87 -2.72
N VAL A 6 -7.54 15.41 -1.90
CA VAL A 6 -7.27 13.98 -1.68
C VAL A 6 -7.19 13.69 -0.18
N LEU A 7 -8.00 12.72 0.25
CA LEU A 7 -8.03 12.22 1.62
C LEU A 7 -7.19 10.94 1.70
N LEU A 8 -6.33 10.86 2.71
CA LEU A 8 -5.57 9.64 3.03
C LEU A 8 -6.01 9.15 4.41
N ALA A 9 -6.55 7.95 4.50
CA ALA A 9 -7.02 7.36 5.74
C ALA A 9 -6.39 5.97 5.98
N PRO A 10 -5.61 5.78 7.07
CA PRO A 10 -5.07 4.47 7.39
C PRO A 10 -6.20 3.51 7.77
N GLY A 11 -6.11 2.28 7.30
CA GLY A 11 -7.05 1.20 7.58
C GLY A 11 -6.35 -0.11 7.94
N ASN A 12 -7.16 -1.07 8.37
CA ASN A 12 -6.72 -2.44 8.61
C ASN A 12 -7.07 -3.33 7.42
N GLY A 13 -6.21 -4.29 7.13
CA GLY A 13 -6.53 -5.39 6.25
C GLY A 13 -7.44 -6.41 6.94
N ALA A 14 -8.11 -7.24 6.14
CA ALA A 14 -8.97 -8.30 6.64
C ALA A 14 -8.20 -9.56 7.10
N PHE A 15 -6.86 -9.52 7.05
CA PHE A 15 -5.98 -10.63 7.40
C PHE A 15 -4.62 -10.13 7.92
N PHE A 16 -3.57 -10.92 7.71
CA PHE A 16 -2.22 -10.66 8.22
C PHE A 16 -1.20 -10.65 7.08
N TYR A 17 -0.12 -9.91 7.29
CA TYR A 17 1.11 -10.17 6.56
C TYR A 17 1.88 -11.26 7.30
N ASP A 18 2.18 -12.35 6.60
CA ASP A 18 2.90 -13.49 7.12
C ASP A 18 4.26 -13.57 6.42
N ASP A 19 5.32 -13.77 7.19
CA ASP A 19 6.65 -14.00 6.67
C ASP A 19 6.73 -15.42 6.10
N GLN A 20 6.52 -15.53 4.78
CA GLN A 20 6.54 -16.81 4.09
C GLN A 20 7.89 -17.53 4.21
N ALA A 21 9.01 -16.79 4.28
CA ALA A 21 10.33 -17.39 4.35
C ALA A 21 10.56 -18.04 5.73
N ALA A 22 10.20 -17.35 6.81
CA ALA A 22 10.27 -17.90 8.16
C ALA A 22 9.33 -19.11 8.34
N ILE A 23 8.11 -19.03 7.82
CA ILE A 23 7.14 -20.16 7.86
C ILE A 23 7.71 -21.38 7.12
N ARG A 24 8.27 -21.18 5.91
CA ARG A 24 8.90 -22.28 5.15
C ARG A 24 10.17 -22.83 5.79
N ALA A 25 10.87 -22.03 6.60
CA ALA A 25 12.01 -22.47 7.39
C ALA A 25 11.62 -23.28 8.65
N GLY A 26 10.31 -23.49 8.88
CA GLY A 26 9.81 -24.33 9.97
C GLY A 26 9.43 -23.57 11.23
N ALA A 27 9.07 -22.28 11.13
CA ALA A 27 8.55 -21.52 12.27
C ALA A 27 7.36 -22.25 12.92
N SER A 28 7.41 -22.38 14.24
CA SER A 28 6.36 -23.04 15.02
C SER A 28 5.23 -22.08 15.34
N GLN A 29 4.02 -22.59 15.54
CA GLN A 29 2.87 -21.81 15.98
C GLN A 29 2.67 -21.94 17.49
N ASP A 30 2.27 -20.84 18.13
CA ASP A 30 1.69 -20.80 19.47
C ASP A 30 0.30 -20.18 19.39
N GLY A 31 -0.73 -21.03 19.39
CA GLY A 31 -2.09 -20.63 19.08
C GLY A 31 -2.21 -19.99 17.69
N PHE A 32 -2.46 -18.68 17.64
CA PHE A 32 -2.66 -17.93 16.39
C PHE A 32 -1.39 -17.24 15.87
N VAL A 33 -0.35 -17.12 16.70
CA VAL A 33 0.92 -16.46 16.35
C VAL A 33 1.96 -17.48 15.93
N TYR A 34 2.97 -17.03 15.18
CA TYR A 34 4.18 -17.80 14.93
C TYR A 34 5.28 -17.34 15.90
N VAL A 35 6.08 -18.29 16.36
CA VAL A 35 7.19 -18.08 17.30
C VAL A 35 8.52 -18.15 16.56
N GLY A 36 9.43 -17.25 16.91
CA GLY A 36 10.76 -17.12 16.32
C GLY A 36 10.95 -15.76 15.65
N GLU A 37 12.10 -15.63 14.99
CA GLU A 37 12.48 -14.39 14.30
C GLU A 37 11.99 -14.38 12.85
N PRO A 38 11.53 -13.23 12.33
CA PRO A 38 11.28 -13.07 10.91
C PRO A 38 12.58 -13.13 10.11
N VAL A 39 12.46 -13.57 8.86
CA VAL A 39 13.52 -13.70 7.86
C VAL A 39 13.37 -12.64 6.76
N THR A 40 12.14 -12.29 6.40
CA THR A 40 11.84 -11.30 5.35
C THR A 40 12.07 -9.88 5.89
N PRO A 41 12.77 -8.99 5.16
CA PRO A 41 13.06 -7.64 5.63
C PRO A 41 11.82 -6.86 6.08
N ASN A 42 12.01 -6.01 7.10
CA ASN A 42 11.02 -5.10 7.69
C ASN A 42 9.88 -5.75 8.49
N PHE A 43 9.77 -7.08 8.54
CA PHE A 43 8.87 -7.74 9.47
C PHE A 43 9.41 -7.61 10.91
N GLU A 44 8.58 -7.14 11.84
CA GLU A 44 8.89 -7.11 13.28
C GLU A 44 8.55 -8.44 13.98
N SER A 45 7.70 -9.25 13.36
CA SER A 45 7.38 -10.61 13.79
C SER A 45 6.92 -11.42 12.58
N ILE A 46 6.88 -12.76 12.70
CA ILE A 46 6.53 -13.64 11.58
C ILE A 46 5.09 -13.43 11.09
N ARG A 47 4.20 -12.91 11.94
CA ARG A 47 2.82 -12.54 11.58
C ARG A 47 2.50 -11.15 12.12
N VAL A 48 2.23 -10.21 11.23
CA VAL A 48 1.81 -8.85 11.58
C VAL A 48 0.42 -8.54 11.02
N PRO A 49 -0.40 -7.72 11.70
CA PRO A 49 -1.68 -7.29 11.16
C PRO A 49 -1.52 -6.64 9.79
N ALA A 50 -2.34 -7.04 8.81
CA ALA A 50 -2.33 -6.36 7.53
C ALA A 50 -2.90 -4.95 7.67
N SER A 51 -2.43 -4.03 6.85
CA SER A 51 -2.87 -2.63 6.84
C SER A 51 -3.26 -2.19 5.43
N SER A 52 -4.03 -1.11 5.34
CA SER A 52 -4.40 -0.46 4.09
C SER A 52 -4.25 1.05 4.17
N LEU A 53 -4.15 1.70 3.02
CA LEU A 53 -4.31 3.14 2.91
C LEU A 53 -5.51 3.42 2.01
N SER A 54 -6.60 3.90 2.59
CA SER A 54 -7.78 4.33 1.84
C SER A 54 -7.50 5.69 1.22
N VAL A 55 -7.70 5.82 -0.08
CA VAL A 55 -7.49 7.05 -0.85
C VAL A 55 -8.84 7.55 -1.33
N GLY A 56 -9.27 8.68 -0.78
CA GLY A 56 -10.50 9.37 -1.16
C GLY A 56 -10.18 10.50 -2.13
N LEU A 57 -10.78 10.50 -3.32
CA LEU A 57 -10.66 11.58 -4.28
C LEU A 57 -11.89 12.47 -4.18
N VAL A 58 -11.71 13.71 -3.73
CA VAL A 58 -12.78 14.71 -3.68
C VAL A 58 -12.89 15.37 -5.04
N LEU A 59 -14.01 15.15 -5.73
CA LEU A 59 -14.25 15.67 -7.07
C LEU A 59 -14.79 17.11 -7.02
N ALA A 60 -14.79 17.77 -8.19
CA ALA A 60 -15.27 19.14 -8.32
C ALA A 60 -16.72 19.37 -7.85
N ASP A 61 -17.56 18.32 -7.88
CA ASP A 61 -18.97 18.34 -7.46
C ASP A 61 -19.18 17.89 -6.00
N ASP A 62 -18.11 17.85 -5.19
CA ASP A 62 -18.11 17.39 -3.78
C ASP A 62 -18.33 15.88 -3.59
N THR A 63 -18.47 15.09 -4.66
CA THR A 63 -18.46 13.63 -4.55
C THR A 63 -17.09 13.14 -4.09
N VAL A 64 -17.09 12.19 -3.14
CA VAL A 64 -15.87 11.49 -2.73
C VAL A 64 -15.91 10.05 -3.21
N VAL A 65 -14.95 9.67 -4.05
CA VAL A 65 -14.77 8.29 -4.51
C VAL A 65 -13.58 7.66 -3.81
N TRP A 66 -13.70 6.39 -3.41
CA TRP A 66 -12.72 5.72 -2.57
C TRP A 66 -12.09 4.51 -3.29
N GLY A 67 -10.82 4.29 -3.01
CA GLY A 67 -10.12 3.04 -3.32
C GLY A 67 -9.06 2.75 -2.27
N ASP A 68 -8.83 1.46 -2.00
CA ASP A 68 -7.91 1.03 -0.96
C ASP A 68 -6.61 0.49 -1.55
N MET A 69 -5.49 1.05 -1.11
CA MET A 69 -4.17 0.50 -1.39
C MET A 69 -3.82 -0.54 -0.32
N MET A 70 -3.47 -1.74 -0.76
CA MET A 70 -3.21 -2.89 0.11
C MET A 70 -2.13 -3.79 -0.50
N SER A 71 -1.55 -4.68 0.32
CA SER A 71 -0.68 -5.77 -0.17
C SER A 71 -1.28 -7.15 0.14
N VAL A 72 -0.64 -8.19 -0.39
CA VAL A 72 -1.03 -9.59 -0.18
C VAL A 72 -0.45 -10.14 1.12
N GLN A 73 -1.00 -11.26 1.60
CA GLN A 73 -0.55 -11.94 2.82
C GLN A 73 0.97 -12.17 2.86
N TYR A 74 1.59 -12.58 1.75
CA TYR A 74 3.04 -12.80 1.68
C TYR A 74 3.75 -11.60 1.04
N SER A 75 3.56 -10.41 1.61
CA SER A 75 4.29 -9.19 1.21
C SER A 75 5.80 -9.39 1.35
N GLY A 76 6.59 -8.88 0.40
CA GLY A 76 8.04 -9.11 0.35
C GLY A 76 8.47 -10.49 -0.17
N ALA A 77 7.54 -11.43 -0.41
CA ALA A 77 7.89 -12.77 -0.87
C ALA A 77 7.95 -12.91 -2.41
N GLY A 78 8.93 -13.65 -2.90
CA GLY A 78 8.97 -14.13 -4.29
C GLY A 78 8.93 -13.02 -5.34
N GLY A 79 9.72 -11.97 -5.14
CA GLY A 79 9.81 -10.82 -6.06
C GLY A 79 8.68 -9.80 -5.94
N ARG A 80 7.82 -9.93 -4.91
CA ARG A 80 6.86 -8.88 -4.54
C ARG A 80 7.58 -7.70 -3.93
N ASP A 81 6.89 -6.57 -3.98
CA ASP A 81 7.31 -5.37 -3.28
C ASP A 81 7.40 -5.62 -1.76
N PRO A 82 8.18 -4.79 -1.05
CA PRO A 82 8.41 -4.95 0.39
C PRO A 82 7.12 -4.99 1.23
N LEU A 83 7.28 -5.21 2.53
CA LEU A 83 6.17 -5.10 3.47
C LEU A 83 5.44 -3.76 3.32
N PHE A 84 4.09 -3.80 3.27
CA PHE A 84 3.26 -2.62 3.15
C PHE A 84 3.19 -1.90 4.49
N GLU A 85 4.04 -0.88 4.64
CA GLU A 85 4.12 -0.06 5.85
C GLU A 85 3.31 1.22 5.69
N ASN A 86 2.20 1.33 6.43
CA ASN A 86 1.22 2.41 6.27
C ASN A 86 1.85 3.80 6.34
N ALA A 87 2.74 4.04 7.32
CA ALA A 87 3.40 5.33 7.49
C ALA A 87 4.29 5.69 6.28
N GLN A 88 5.05 4.74 5.76
CA GLN A 88 5.94 4.96 4.61
C GLN A 88 5.13 5.18 3.33
N ILE A 89 4.10 4.35 3.11
CA ILE A 89 3.22 4.45 1.94
C ILE A 89 2.41 5.74 1.98
N SER A 90 1.88 6.14 3.14
CA SER A 90 1.14 7.38 3.31
C SER A 90 2.01 8.61 3.03
N ASP A 91 3.23 8.64 3.55
CA ASP A 91 4.21 9.70 3.28
C ASP A 91 4.57 9.79 1.79
N LEU A 92 4.90 8.65 1.14
CA LEU A 92 5.19 8.62 -0.30
C LEU A 92 3.98 9.08 -1.13
N THR A 93 2.79 8.60 -0.77
CA THR A 93 1.53 8.95 -1.46
C THR A 93 1.27 10.45 -1.34
N SER A 94 1.37 11.00 -0.14
CA SER A 94 1.18 12.43 0.12
C SER A 94 2.19 13.30 -0.63
N ARG A 95 3.48 12.92 -0.65
CA ARG A 95 4.54 13.74 -1.27
C ARG A 95 4.60 13.63 -2.79
N VAL A 96 4.19 12.51 -3.37
CA VAL A 96 4.42 12.21 -4.80
C VAL A 96 3.13 12.01 -5.57
N VAL A 97 2.23 11.17 -5.08
CA VAL A 97 1.01 10.77 -5.81
C VAL A 97 -0.06 11.86 -5.73
N VAL A 98 -0.29 12.43 -4.54
CA VAL A 98 -1.31 13.46 -4.32
C VAL A 98 -1.11 14.70 -5.22
N PRO A 99 0.09 15.31 -5.31
CA PRO A 99 0.28 16.46 -6.20
C PRO A 99 -0.05 16.14 -7.66
N ARG A 100 0.28 14.93 -8.13
CA ARG A 100 0.00 14.52 -9.52
C ARG A 100 -1.49 14.25 -9.75
N LEU A 101 -2.20 13.72 -8.76
CA LEU A 101 -3.65 13.52 -8.82
C LEU A 101 -4.39 14.85 -8.99
N LEU A 102 -3.92 15.92 -8.37
CA LEU A 102 -4.52 17.26 -8.49
C LEU A 102 -4.29 17.90 -9.87
N GLU A 103 -3.48 17.30 -10.75
CA GLU A 103 -3.14 17.84 -12.07
C GLU A 103 -3.67 17.00 -13.24
N VAL A 104 -4.59 16.06 -13.00
CA VAL A 104 -5.13 15.18 -14.05
C VAL A 104 -6.65 15.30 -14.19
N ASP A 105 -7.13 15.12 -15.42
CA ASP A 105 -8.54 14.90 -15.68
C ASP A 105 -8.88 13.40 -15.53
N VAL A 106 -9.61 13.05 -14.47
CA VAL A 106 -9.95 11.65 -14.17
C VAL A 106 -10.96 11.01 -15.15
N SER A 107 -11.58 11.80 -16.03
CA SER A 107 -12.37 11.23 -17.13
C SER A 107 -11.50 10.57 -18.20
N ARG A 108 -10.20 10.90 -18.24
CA ARG A 108 -9.19 10.29 -19.12
C ARG A 108 -8.36 9.28 -18.34
N TYR A 109 -9.01 8.19 -17.92
CA TYR A 109 -8.44 7.20 -16.99
C TYR A 109 -7.01 6.77 -17.34
N PHE A 110 -6.76 6.31 -18.57
CA PHE A 110 -5.42 5.82 -18.95
C PHE A 110 -4.34 6.91 -18.92
N ASP A 111 -4.65 8.10 -19.42
CA ASP A 111 -3.70 9.23 -19.42
C ASP A 111 -3.42 9.73 -18.00
N ALA A 112 -4.46 9.79 -17.17
CA ALA A 112 -4.35 10.15 -15.76
C ALA A 112 -3.45 9.16 -15.01
N CYS A 113 -3.67 7.85 -15.19
CA CYS A 113 -2.83 6.83 -14.60
C CYS A 113 -1.37 6.91 -15.09
N ALA A 114 -1.16 7.12 -16.38
CA ALA A 114 0.18 7.25 -16.95
C ALA A 114 0.97 8.38 -16.30
N LYS A 115 0.35 9.56 -16.12
CA LYS A 115 0.98 10.73 -15.48
C LYS A 115 1.15 10.54 -13.96
N VAL A 116 0.13 10.06 -13.26
CA VAL A 116 0.17 9.91 -11.80
C VAL A 116 1.22 8.89 -11.38
N PHE A 117 1.32 7.77 -12.10
CA PHE A 117 2.23 6.67 -11.78
C PHE A 117 3.56 6.72 -12.52
N GLU A 118 3.95 7.88 -13.08
CA GLU A 118 5.31 8.06 -13.60
C GLU A 118 6.36 7.66 -12.55
N PRO A 119 7.50 7.08 -12.97
CA PRO A 119 8.54 6.70 -12.02
C PRO A 119 8.98 7.84 -11.10
N PHE A 120 9.33 7.51 -9.87
CA PHE A 120 9.89 8.45 -8.88
C PHE A 120 11.21 7.90 -8.37
N GLY A 121 12.30 8.66 -8.50
CA GLY A 121 13.64 8.21 -8.09
C GLY A 121 14.08 6.90 -8.77
N HIS A 122 13.74 6.71 -10.04
CA HIS A 122 13.95 5.48 -10.83
C HIS A 122 13.17 4.24 -10.37
N LYS A 123 12.23 4.39 -9.42
CA LYS A 123 11.33 3.33 -8.98
C LYS A 123 9.92 3.52 -9.54
N ARG A 124 9.20 2.43 -9.70
CA ARG A 124 7.78 2.42 -10.06
C ARG A 124 6.95 2.75 -8.83
N LEU A 125 5.89 3.55 -8.95
CA LEU A 125 4.91 3.74 -7.87
C LEU A 125 3.81 2.65 -7.92
N PRO A 126 3.18 2.29 -6.79
CA PRO A 126 3.44 2.75 -5.41
C PRO A 126 4.39 1.78 -4.68
N LEU A 127 5.65 1.69 -5.13
CA LEU A 127 6.58 0.63 -4.73
C LEU A 127 7.97 1.20 -4.35
#